data_AF-A0A960KX49-F1
#
_entry.id   AF-A0A960KX49-F1
#
_cell.length_a   1.000
_cell.length_b   1.000
_cell.length_c   1.000
_cell.angle_alpha   90.00
_cell.angle_beta   90.00
_cell.angle_gamma   90.00
#
_symmetry.space_group_name_H-M   'P 1'
#
loop_
_entity.id
_entity.type
_entity.pdbx_description
1 polymer ?
#
loop_
_entity_poly.entity_id
_entity_poly.type
_entity_poly.pdbx_seq_one_letter_code
_entity_poly.pdbx_strand_id
1 'polypeptide(L)' 'MLALDRALTTFQAINPRQAQVAEMKIFSKVDEKTLAEMLNVSLATVQRDWKIARAWLNQHAPQYLGD' A
#
# COMPACT_ATOMS: atom_id res chain seq x y z
N MET A 1 -4.17 -13.64 6.61
CA MET A 1 -4.51 -12.31 7.13
C MET A 1 -3.52 -11.84 8.20
N LEU A 2 -3.34 -12.53 9.35
CA LEU A 2 -2.46 -12.08 10.45
C LEU A 2 -1.01 -11.67 10.11
N ALA A 3 -0.41 -12.22 9.05
CA ALA A 3 0.96 -11.85 8.64
C ALA A 3 0.98 -10.52 7.87
N LEU A 4 -0.02 -10.29 7.02
CA LEU A 4 -0.17 -9.03 6.29
C LEU A 4 -0.52 -7.89 7.25
N ASP A 5 -1.43 -8.12 8.19
CA ASP A 5 -1.83 -7.10 9.16
C ASP A 5 -0.65 -6.63 10.02
N ARG A 6 0.20 -7.58 10.48
CA ARG A 6 1.44 -7.26 11.20
C ARG A 6 2.45 -6.52 10.33
N ALA A 7 2.58 -6.93 9.07
CA ALA A 7 3.46 -6.27 8.13
C ALA A 7 3.01 -4.81 7.89
N LEU A 8 1.73 -4.59 7.57
CA LEU A 8 1.16 -3.26 7.38
C LEU A 8 1.27 -2.40 8.65
N THR A 9 1.04 -2.96 9.84
CA THR A 9 1.25 -2.25 11.12
C THR A 9 2.69 -1.78 11.28
N THR A 10 3.66 -2.64 10.97
CA THR A 10 5.09 -2.29 11.03
C THR A 10 5.42 -1.22 9.99
N PHE A 11 4.87 -1.35 8.79
CA PHE A 11 5.12 -0.41 7.71
C PHE A 11 4.49 0.96 7.97
N GLN A 12 3.30 1.00 8.58
CA GLN A 12 2.60 2.23 8.96
C GLN A 12 3.44 3.09 9.92
N ALA A 13 4.19 2.45 10.83
CA ALA A 13 5.07 3.17 11.76
C ALA A 13 6.27 3.84 11.08
N ILE A 14 6.69 3.35 9.92
CA ILE A 14 7.89 3.84 9.20
C ILE A 14 7.49 4.75 8.02
N ASN A 15 6.43 4.37 7.30
CA ASN A 15 5.97 4.97 6.04
C ASN A 15 4.43 5.03 6.01
N PRO A 16 3.81 5.93 6.81
CA PRO A 16 2.36 5.92 7.03
C PRO A 16 1.54 6.15 5.76
N ARG A 17 2.02 7.00 4.83
CA ARG A 17 1.29 7.26 3.58
C ARG A 17 1.35 6.08 2.62
N GLN A 18 2.51 5.44 2.50
CA GLN A 18 2.71 4.26 1.64
C GLN A 18 1.95 3.05 2.18
N ALA A 19 1.89 2.90 3.50
CA ALA A 19 1.12 1.87 4.16
C ALA A 19 -0.39 2.06 3.94
N GLN A 20 -0.91 3.29 4.05
CA GLN A 20 -2.28 3.60 3.69
C GLN A 20 -2.60 3.27 2.22
N VAL A 21 -1.68 3.60 1.29
CA VAL A 21 -1.83 3.24 -0.14
C VAL A 21 -1.86 1.71 -0.33
N ALA A 22 -0.99 0.96 0.37
CA ALA A 22 -0.99 -0.50 0.29
C ALA A 22 -2.26 -1.13 0.87
N GLU A 23 -2.72 -0.67 2.03
CA GLU A 23 -3.95 -1.13 2.65
C GLU A 23 -5.13 -0.94 1.70
N MET A 24 -5.29 0.26 1.14
CA MET A 24 -6.39 0.54 0.22
C MET A 24 -6.32 -0.31 -1.06
N LYS A 25 -5.13 -0.46 -1.67
CA LYS A 25 -5.01 -1.29 -2.89
C LYS A 25 -5.25 -2.78 -2.64
N ILE A 26 -4.89 -3.29 -1.47
CA ILE A 26 -5.08 -4.71 -1.13
C ILE A 26 -6.53 -5.00 -0.69
N PHE A 27 -7.11 -4.14 0.14
CA PHE A 27 -8.41 -4.42 0.76
C PHE A 27 -9.61 -3.83 0.03
N SER A 28 -9.47 -2.67 -0.62
CA SER A 28 -10.63 -1.93 -1.13
C SER A 28 -10.85 -2.01 -2.66
N LYS A 29 -9.99 -2.71 -3.41
CA LYS A 29 -10.07 -2.85 -4.88
C LYS A 29 -10.25 -1.53 -5.64
N VAL A 30 -9.90 -0.40 -5.01
CA VAL A 30 -10.01 0.93 -5.61
C VAL A 30 -8.87 1.12 -6.61
N ASP A 31 -9.16 1.79 -7.71
CA ASP A 31 -8.13 2.15 -8.69
C ASP A 31 -7.28 3.33 -8.20
N GLU A 32 -6.12 3.53 -8.83
CA GLU A 32 -5.15 4.54 -8.41
C GLU A 32 -5.63 5.99 -8.55
N LYS A 33 -6.55 6.27 -9.47
CA LYS A 33 -7.09 7.63 -9.64
C LYS A 33 -8.03 7.97 -8.50
N THR A 34 -8.94 7.06 -8.17
CA THR A 34 -9.82 7.22 -7.01
C THR A 34 -9.00 7.36 -5.72
N LEU A 35 -7.92 6.58 -5.57
CA LEU A 35 -7.00 6.73 -4.45
C LEU A 35 -6.36 8.12 -4.38
N ALA A 36 -5.94 8.66 -5.53
CA ALA A 36 -5.29 9.96 -5.63
C ALA A 36 -6.25 11.08 -5.19
N GLU A 37 -7.52 10.98 -5.59
CA GLU A 37 -8.59 11.89 -5.16
C GLU A 37 -8.85 11.77 -3.65
N MET A 38 -9.00 10.55 -3.12
CA MET A 38 -9.25 10.31 -1.69
C MET A 38 -8.11 10.84 -0.80
N LEU A 39 -6.87 10.71 -1.26
CA LEU A 39 -5.68 11.14 -0.52
C LEU A 39 -5.29 12.60 -0.83
N ASN A 40 -6.01 13.28 -1.74
CA ASN A 40 -5.71 14.62 -2.22
C ASN A 40 -4.25 14.79 -2.69
N VAL A 41 -3.78 13.83 -3.50
CA VAL A 41 -2.44 13.83 -4.10
C VAL A 41 -2.51 13.56 -5.60
N SER A 42 -1.40 13.74 -6.31
CA SER A 42 -1.35 13.37 -7.73
C SER A 42 -1.37 11.85 -7.93
N LEU A 43 -1.90 11.38 -9.06
CA LEU A 43 -1.78 9.98 -9.49
C LEU A 43 -0.33 9.48 -9.46
N ALA A 44 0.61 10.32 -9.90
CA ALA A 44 2.03 10.00 -9.89
C ALA A 44 2.59 9.85 -8.46
N THR A 45 1.99 10.50 -7.46
CA THR A 45 2.34 10.32 -6.04
C THR A 45 1.87 8.94 -5.57
N VAL A 46 0.62 8.58 -5.84
CA VAL A 46 0.06 7.25 -5.51
C VAL A 46 0.89 6.13 -6.14
N GLN A 47 1.28 6.27 -7.40
CA GLN A 47 2.11 5.27 -8.10
C GLN A 47 3.48 5.08 -7.47
N ARG A 48 4.14 6.18 -7.07
CA ARG A 48 5.42 6.12 -6.36
C ARG A 48 5.27 5.48 -4.98
N ASP A 49 4.24 5.88 -4.24
CA ASP A 49 3.96 5.32 -2.92
C ASP A 49 3.63 3.83 -3.01
N TRP A 50 2.84 3.42 -4.00
CA TRP A 50 2.56 2.01 -4.27
C TRP A 50 3.81 1.22 -4.63
N LYS A 51 4.71 1.77 -5.46
CA LYS A 51 5.98 1.12 -5.79
C LYS A 51 6.83 0.85 -4.55
N ILE A 52 6.92 1.82 -3.64
CA ILE A 52 7.64 1.68 -2.37
C ILE A 52 6.95 0.64 -1.49
N ALA A 53 5.63 0.72 -1.34
CA ALA A 53 4.86 -0.20 -0.53
C ALA A 53 4.96 -1.65 -1.03
N ARG A 54 4.85 -1.87 -2.34
CA ARG A 54 5.00 -3.18 -2.97
C ARG A 54 6.40 -3.76 -2.76
N ALA A 55 7.45 -2.93 -2.88
CA ALA A 55 8.82 -3.38 -2.61
C ALA A 55 9.00 -3.81 -1.14
N TRP A 56 8.42 -3.07 -0.21
CA TRP A 56 8.44 -3.41 1.21
C TRP A 56 7.66 -4.69 1.51
N LEU A 57 6.44 -4.83 0.98
CA LEU A 57 5.60 -6.00 1.17
C LEU A 57 6.19 -7.27 0.55
N ASN A 58 6.88 -7.16 -0.60
CA ASN A 58 7.61 -8.29 -1.18
C ASN A 58 8.66 -8.87 -0.22
N GLN A 59 9.26 -8.05 0.65
CA GLN A 59 10.26 -8.50 1.61
C GLN A 59 9.66 -9.09 2.88
N HIS A 60 8.47 -8.63 3.30
CA HIS A 60 7.90 -8.93 4.62
C HIS A 60 6.64 -9.81 4.57
N ALA A 61 5.92 -9.81 3.46
CA ALA A 61 4.65 -10.51 3.27
C ALA A 61 4.35 -10.86 1.77
N PRO A 62 5.28 -11.52 1.05
CA PRO A 62 5.17 -11.74 -0.40
C PRO A 62 3.93 -12.54 -0.81
N GLN A 63 3.44 -13.45 0.04
CA GLN A 63 2.28 -14.31 -0.22
C GLN A 63 0.93 -13.59 -0.35
N TYR A 64 0.92 -12.26 -0.21
CA TYR A 64 -0.27 -11.41 -0.37
C TYR A 64 -0.20 -10.49 -1.59
N LEU A 65 0.88 -10.56 -2.36
CA LEU A 65 0.99 -9.90 -3.65
C LEU A 65 0.61 -10.94 -4.71
N GLY A 66 -0.55 -10.74 -5.34
CA GLY A 66 -0.91 -11.52 -6.54
C GLY A 66 0.05 -11.23 -7.70
N ASP A 67 0.19 -12.18 -8.61
CA ASP A 67 0.96 -12.05 -9.85
C ASP A 67 0.50 -10.87 -10.72
#